data_AF-A0AAW0M9L9-F1
#
_entry.id   AF-A0AAW0M9L9-F1
#
_cell.length_a   1.000
_cell.length_b   1.000
_cell.length_c   1.000
_cell.angle_alpha   90.00
_cell.angle_beta   90.00
_cell.angle_gamma   90.00
#
_symmetry.space_group_name_H-M   'P 1'
#
loop_
_entity.id
_entity.type
_entity.pdbx_description
1 polymer ?
#
loop_
_entity_poly.entity_id
_entity_poly.type
_entity_poly.pdbx_seq_one_letter_code
_entity_poly.pdbx_strand_id
1 'polypeptide(L)'
;MIEKAQLRITTQKKRNDSIIRQSRADIAQLLRIGQLDQTFARVERLFKDQNLLAAYDQINDFCECIITNFPHLCEQSKHMIEKAQLRITTQKKRNDSIIRQSRADIAQLLRIGQLDQTFARVERLFKDQNLLAAYDQINDFCECIITNFPHLCEQRDVQSLPIDVRQALANLIFAASRCGELPELNLLRHFFRARYGCEFETTNVELQPENIVTSQLKQNLCKLVISYDEMRQLISEIAKEHALDFTFWDFEQS
;
A
#
# COMPACT_ATOMS: atom_id res chain seq x y z
N MET A 1 42.74 22.49 34.33
CA MET A 1 41.71 22.80 33.29
C MET A 1 41.34 21.57 32.46
N ILE A 2 42.32 20.77 32.04
CA ILE A 2 42.12 19.53 31.26
C ILE A 2 41.32 18.46 32.03
N GLU A 3 41.60 18.22 33.31
CA GLU A 3 40.85 17.25 34.12
C GLU A 3 39.36 17.63 34.29
N LYS A 4 39.06 18.93 34.46
CA LYS A 4 37.67 19.42 34.51
C LYS A 4 36.96 19.22 33.17
N ALA A 5 37.67 19.37 32.05
CA ALA A 5 37.12 19.10 30.72
C ALA A 5 36.90 17.58 30.50
N GLN A 6 37.85 16.73 30.91
CA GLN A 6 37.73 15.27 30.83
C GLN A 6 36.58 14.74 31.68
N LEU A 7 36.40 15.26 32.90
CA LEU A 7 35.27 14.92 33.77
C LEU A 7 33.93 15.32 33.15
N ARG A 8 33.84 16.52 32.58
CA ARG A 8 32.63 16.97 31.85
C ARG A 8 32.32 16.07 30.65
N ILE A 9 33.35 15.67 29.90
CA ILE A 9 33.19 14.75 28.77
C ILE A 9 32.71 13.37 29.23
N THR A 10 33.27 12.82 30.32
CA THR A 10 32.86 11.50 30.83
C THR A 10 31.45 11.52 31.41
N THR A 11 31.07 12.57 32.13
CA THR A 11 29.70 12.74 32.63
C THR A 11 28.71 12.89 31.49
N GLN A 12 29.05 13.66 30.45
CA GLN A 12 28.20 13.81 29.27
C GLN A 12 28.04 12.48 28.51
N LYS A 13 29.13 11.70 28.35
CA LYS A 13 29.08 10.36 27.76
C LYS A 13 28.13 9.44 28.53
N LYS A 14 28.29 9.33 29.86
CA LYS A 14 27.42 8.50 30.71
C LYS A 14 25.95 8.91 30.62
N ARG A 15 25.66 10.22 30.57
CA ARG A 15 24.30 10.74 30.42
C ARG A 15 23.70 10.33 29.08
N ASN A 16 24.47 10.46 27.99
CA ASN A 16 24.05 10.04 26.66
C ASN A 16 23.78 8.52 26.62
N ASP A 17 24.67 7.70 27.20
CA ASP A 17 24.49 6.23 27.27
C ASP A 17 23.22 5.81 28.02
N SER A 18 22.82 6.57 29.04
CA SER A 18 21.58 6.33 29.78
C SER A 18 20.35 6.68 28.96
N ILE A 19 20.37 7.80 28.23
CA ILE A 19 19.29 8.23 27.35
C ILE A 19 19.08 7.22 26.22
N ILE A 20 20.17 6.70 25.65
CA ILE A 20 20.15 5.67 24.61
C ILE A 20 19.53 4.39 25.13
N ARG A 21 19.98 3.90 26.30
CA ARG A 21 19.42 2.69 26.91
C ARG A 21 17.92 2.80 27.19
N GLN A 22 17.48 3.93 27.73
CA GLN A 22 16.05 4.17 27.96
C GLN A 22 15.27 4.18 26.64
N SER A 23 15.78 4.89 25.64
CA SER A 23 15.08 5.00 24.35
C SER A 23 15.03 3.66 23.60
N ARG A 24 16.05 2.79 23.76
CA ARG A 24 16.02 1.40 23.27
C ARG A 24 14.90 0.59 23.94
N ALA A 25 14.75 0.71 25.26
CA ALA A 25 13.68 0.01 25.98
C ALA A 25 12.30 0.50 25.52
N ASP A 26 12.13 1.81 25.37
CA ASP A 26 10.89 2.42 24.87
C ASP A 26 10.57 1.92 23.44
N ILE A 27 11.55 1.96 22.52
CA ILE A 27 11.40 1.52 21.13
C ILE A 27 11.07 0.02 21.06
N ALA A 28 11.76 -0.83 21.82
CA ALA A 28 11.48 -2.25 21.88
C ALA A 28 10.05 -2.53 22.38
N GLN A 29 9.58 -1.75 23.36
CA GLN A 29 8.21 -1.83 23.85
C GLN A 29 7.21 -1.39 22.77
N LEU A 30 7.46 -0.26 22.09
CA LEU A 30 6.62 0.26 21.01
C LEU A 30 6.51 -0.73 19.83
N LEU A 31 7.62 -1.39 19.48
CA LEU A 31 7.64 -2.45 18.46
C LEU A 31 6.82 -3.67 18.88
N ARG A 32 6.94 -4.12 20.15
CA ARG A 32 6.12 -5.23 20.68
C ARG A 32 4.63 -4.92 20.61
N ILE A 33 4.22 -3.69 20.86
CA ILE A 33 2.81 -3.28 20.80
C ILE A 33 2.37 -2.79 19.41
N GLY A 34 3.25 -2.86 18.39
CA GLY A 34 2.92 -2.55 17.00
C GLY A 34 2.71 -1.05 16.69
N GLN A 35 3.19 -0.13 17.55
CA GLN A 35 3.03 1.31 17.36
C GLN A 35 4.17 1.89 16.51
N LEU A 36 4.14 1.59 15.20
CA LEU A 36 5.21 1.95 14.26
C LEU A 36 5.43 3.46 14.13
N ASP A 37 4.38 4.28 14.03
CA ASP A 37 4.53 5.75 13.88
C ASP A 37 5.24 6.39 15.08
N GLN A 38 4.89 5.94 16.29
CA GLN A 38 5.54 6.40 17.51
C GLN A 38 6.98 5.89 17.60
N THR A 39 7.23 4.68 17.10
CA THR A 39 8.57 4.11 16.98
C THR A 39 9.43 4.99 16.06
N PHE A 40 8.94 5.33 14.87
CA PHE A 40 9.63 6.21 13.92
C PHE A 40 9.88 7.61 14.52
N ALA A 41 8.88 8.24 15.14
CA ALA A 41 9.04 9.55 15.77
C ALA A 41 10.01 9.55 16.97
N ARG A 42 10.18 8.40 17.64
CA ARG A 42 11.16 8.23 18.72
C ARG A 42 12.57 8.06 18.18
N VAL A 43 12.72 7.33 17.08
CA VAL A 43 13.96 7.13 16.34
C VAL A 43 14.47 8.45 15.75
N GLU A 44 13.62 9.24 15.09
CA GLU A 44 14.00 10.54 14.53
C GLU A 44 14.50 11.54 15.58
N ARG A 45 13.90 11.50 16.79
CA ARG A 45 14.35 12.35 17.91
C ARG A 45 15.75 11.96 18.41
N LEU A 46 16.07 10.67 18.46
CA LEU A 46 17.42 10.21 18.80
C LEU A 46 18.47 10.67 17.79
N PHE A 47 18.13 10.68 16.50
CA PHE A 47 19.03 11.12 15.44
C PHE A 47 19.34 12.62 15.49
N LYS A 48 18.39 13.46 15.88
CA LYS A 48 18.60 14.91 15.98
C LYS A 48 19.54 15.33 17.11
N ASP A 49 19.67 14.51 18.15
CA ASP A 49 20.39 14.86 19.38
C ASP A 49 21.85 14.38 19.42
N GLN A 50 22.37 13.66 18.40
CA GLN A 50 23.67 12.95 18.50
C GLN A 50 24.64 13.10 17.32
N ASN A 51 25.92 12.78 17.58
CA ASN A 51 27.08 12.93 16.69
C ASN A 51 27.24 11.72 15.74
N LEU A 52 27.76 11.96 14.51
CA LEU A 52 27.68 11.03 13.36
C LEU A 52 28.17 9.59 13.59
N LEU A 53 29.24 9.39 14.37
CA LEU A 53 29.84 8.07 14.61
C LEU A 53 29.04 7.23 15.63
N ALA A 54 28.47 7.87 16.65
CA ALA A 54 27.59 7.22 17.63
C ALA A 54 26.20 6.92 17.03
N ALA A 55 25.79 7.70 16.03
CA ALA A 55 24.60 7.42 15.23
C ALA A 55 24.78 6.14 14.38
N TYR A 56 25.99 5.84 13.89
CA TYR A 56 26.26 4.64 13.08
C TYR A 56 26.19 3.34 13.90
N ASP A 57 26.83 3.29 15.07
CA ASP A 57 26.73 2.12 15.97
C ASP A 57 25.29 1.92 16.47
N GLN A 58 24.54 3.01 16.68
CA GLN A 58 23.11 2.94 17.00
C GLN A 58 22.28 2.42 15.83
N ILE A 59 22.51 2.88 14.60
CA ILE A 59 21.85 2.35 13.41
C ILE A 59 22.08 0.84 13.32
N ASN A 60 23.31 0.36 13.51
CA ASN A 60 23.61 -1.07 13.48
C ASN A 60 22.89 -1.84 14.60
N ASP A 61 22.91 -1.35 15.83
CA ASP A 61 22.20 -1.95 16.96
C ASP A 61 20.67 -1.93 16.77
N PHE A 62 20.12 -0.89 16.14
CA PHE A 62 18.70 -0.78 15.81
C PHE A 62 18.32 -1.72 14.66
N CYS A 63 19.16 -1.83 13.64
CA CYS A 63 19.01 -2.81 12.57
C CYS A 63 19.06 -4.23 13.16
N GLU A 64 19.99 -4.53 14.07
CA GLU A 64 20.02 -5.81 14.80
C GLU A 64 18.76 -6.05 15.63
N CYS A 65 18.20 -5.02 16.27
CA CYS A 65 16.98 -5.12 17.07
C CYS A 65 15.72 -5.39 16.21
N ILE A 66 15.63 -4.76 15.02
CA ILE A 66 14.58 -5.04 14.03
C ILE A 66 14.75 -6.46 13.47
N ILE A 67 15.99 -6.86 13.20
CA ILE A 67 16.37 -8.20 12.75
C ILE A 67 16.04 -9.28 13.81
N THR A 68 16.24 -9.01 15.09
CA THR A 68 15.96 -9.97 16.18
C THR A 68 14.48 -10.06 16.56
N ASN A 69 13.70 -8.98 16.36
CA ASN A 69 12.23 -9.02 16.51
C ASN A 69 11.51 -9.46 15.22
N PHE A 70 12.25 -9.83 14.18
CA PHE A 70 11.71 -10.19 12.87
C PHE A 70 10.66 -11.31 12.88
N PRO A 71 10.75 -12.37 13.71
CA PRO A 71 9.70 -13.38 13.82
C PRO A 71 8.34 -12.80 14.24
N HIS A 72 8.35 -11.82 15.14
CA HIS A 72 7.14 -11.14 15.60
C HIS A 72 6.59 -10.18 14.54
N LEU A 73 7.46 -9.47 13.80
CA LEU A 73 7.05 -8.66 12.64
C LEU A 73 6.45 -9.54 11.52
N CYS A 74 6.95 -10.76 11.37
CA CYS A 74 6.39 -11.76 10.47
C CYS A 74 4.96 -12.14 10.90
N GLU A 75 4.73 -12.58 12.13
CA GLU A 75 3.37 -12.90 12.57
C GLU A 75 2.40 -11.72 12.47
N GLN A 76 2.86 -10.50 12.79
CA GLN A 76 2.09 -9.28 12.63
C GLN A 76 1.70 -9.00 11.17
N SER A 77 2.64 -9.11 10.23
CA SER A 77 2.35 -8.86 8.81
C SER A 77 1.39 -9.90 8.24
N LYS A 78 1.49 -11.19 8.63
CA LYS A 78 0.50 -12.20 8.26
C LYS A 78 -0.91 -11.82 8.73
N HIS A 79 -1.06 -11.46 10.01
CA HIS A 79 -2.34 -11.01 10.57
C HIS A 79 -2.90 -9.77 9.87
N MET A 80 -2.03 -8.84 9.47
CA MET A 80 -2.45 -7.66 8.71
C MET A 80 -2.96 -8.01 7.31
N ILE A 81 -2.38 -9.01 6.65
CA ILE A 81 -2.87 -9.49 5.35
C ILE A 81 -4.26 -10.12 5.51
N GLU A 82 -4.46 -10.98 6.52
CA GLU A 82 -5.76 -11.60 6.78
C GLU A 82 -6.86 -10.55 7.06
N LYS A 83 -6.53 -9.50 7.83
CA LYS A 83 -7.42 -8.35 8.04
C LYS A 83 -7.70 -7.59 6.73
N ALA A 84 -6.69 -7.37 5.89
CA ALA A 84 -6.86 -6.72 4.60
C ALA A 84 -7.83 -7.52 3.71
N GLN A 85 -7.71 -8.85 3.65
CA GLN A 85 -8.60 -9.72 2.87
C GLN A 85 -10.05 -9.65 3.36
N LEU A 86 -10.28 -9.61 4.68
CA LEU A 86 -11.63 -9.43 5.25
C LEU A 86 -12.23 -8.06 4.85
N ARG A 87 -11.42 -7.00 4.93
CA ARG A 87 -11.85 -5.66 4.55
C ARG A 87 -12.12 -5.54 3.06
N ILE A 88 -11.25 -6.10 2.22
CA ILE A 88 -11.43 -6.20 0.77
C ILE A 88 -12.75 -6.90 0.46
N THR A 89 -13.05 -8.03 1.11
CA THR A 89 -14.31 -8.76 0.91
C THR A 89 -15.53 -7.88 1.19
N THR A 90 -15.48 -7.08 2.25
CA THR A 90 -16.57 -6.15 2.60
C THR A 90 -16.70 -5.03 1.57
N GLN A 91 -15.57 -4.46 1.16
CA GLN A 91 -15.54 -3.36 0.22
C GLN A 91 -15.98 -3.78 -1.19
N LYS A 92 -15.62 -5.00 -1.63
CA LYS A 92 -16.12 -5.61 -2.86
C LYS A 92 -17.64 -5.72 -2.87
N LYS A 93 -18.25 -6.26 -1.81
CA LYS A 93 -19.72 -6.37 -1.70
C LYS A 93 -20.41 -5.01 -1.81
N ARG A 94 -19.85 -3.98 -1.16
CA ARG A 94 -20.35 -2.62 -1.26
C ARG A 94 -20.23 -2.09 -2.70
N ASN A 95 -19.07 -2.28 -3.32
CA ASN A 95 -18.80 -1.80 -4.67
C ASN A 95 -19.65 -2.52 -5.73
N ASP A 96 -19.88 -3.83 -5.59
CA ASP A 96 -20.79 -4.61 -6.43
C ASP A 96 -22.20 -4.02 -6.42
N SER A 97 -22.70 -3.64 -5.24
CA SER A 97 -24.00 -2.99 -5.11
C SER A 97 -24.03 -1.64 -5.83
N ILE A 98 -22.96 -0.85 -5.71
CA ILE A 98 -22.83 0.46 -6.38
C ILE A 98 -22.82 0.26 -7.91
N ILE A 99 -22.06 -0.70 -8.41
CA ILE A 99 -21.97 -1.04 -9.83
C ILE A 99 -23.36 -1.42 -10.37
N ARG A 100 -24.07 -2.34 -9.71
CA ARG A 100 -25.41 -2.77 -10.14
C ARG A 100 -26.40 -1.61 -10.19
N GLN A 101 -26.41 -0.76 -9.16
CA GLN A 101 -27.27 0.43 -9.13
C GLN A 101 -26.89 1.40 -10.26
N SER A 102 -25.59 1.63 -10.47
CA SER A 102 -25.10 2.52 -11.52
C SER A 102 -25.51 2.08 -12.92
N ARG A 103 -25.48 0.77 -13.20
CA ARG A 103 -25.97 0.23 -14.49
C ARG A 103 -27.47 0.47 -14.69
N ALA A 104 -28.27 0.25 -13.64
CA ALA A 104 -29.71 0.54 -13.69
C ALA A 104 -30.00 2.03 -13.89
N ASP A 105 -29.26 2.92 -13.20
CA ASP A 105 -29.37 4.37 -13.37
C ASP A 105 -29.05 4.80 -14.81
N ILE A 106 -27.95 4.26 -15.38
CA ILE A 106 -27.56 4.53 -16.77
C ILE A 106 -28.66 4.10 -17.74
N ALA A 107 -29.23 2.90 -17.55
CA ALA A 107 -30.33 2.43 -18.38
C ALA A 107 -31.55 3.36 -18.32
N GLN A 108 -31.86 3.91 -17.13
CA GLN A 108 -32.94 4.90 -16.99
C GLN A 108 -32.59 6.22 -17.68
N LEU A 109 -31.37 6.73 -17.52
CA LEU A 109 -30.90 7.97 -18.16
C LEU A 109 -30.93 7.86 -19.69
N LEU A 110 -30.55 6.70 -20.23
CA LEU A 110 -30.65 6.39 -21.66
C LEU A 110 -32.10 6.46 -22.15
N ARG A 111 -33.07 5.90 -21.41
CA ARG A 111 -34.49 5.93 -21.78
C ARG A 111 -35.07 7.34 -21.87
N ILE A 112 -34.63 8.24 -20.99
CA ILE A 112 -35.12 9.63 -20.95
C ILE A 112 -34.26 10.58 -21.79
N GLY A 113 -33.24 10.07 -22.51
CA GLY A 113 -32.41 10.85 -23.42
C GLY A 113 -31.44 11.83 -22.74
N GLN A 114 -31.11 11.64 -21.46
CA GLN A 114 -30.20 12.54 -20.73
C GLN A 114 -28.73 12.12 -20.93
N LEU A 115 -28.18 12.46 -22.09
CA LEU A 115 -26.85 12.01 -22.54
C LEU A 115 -25.70 12.52 -21.66
N ASP A 116 -25.68 13.81 -21.31
CA ASP A 116 -24.60 14.36 -20.47
C ASP A 116 -24.52 13.67 -19.10
N GLN A 117 -25.67 13.41 -18.49
CA GLN A 117 -25.76 12.68 -17.23
C GLN A 117 -25.37 11.21 -17.40
N THR A 118 -25.74 10.62 -18.55
CA THR A 118 -25.35 9.25 -18.89
C THR A 118 -23.82 9.12 -18.96
N PHE A 119 -23.14 10.01 -19.68
CA PHE A 119 -21.68 10.00 -19.78
C PHE A 119 -21.01 10.19 -18.43
N ALA A 120 -21.44 11.19 -17.65
CA ALA A 120 -20.92 11.42 -16.32
C ALA A 120 -21.14 10.22 -15.36
N ARG A 121 -22.20 9.42 -15.58
CA ARG A 121 -22.48 8.21 -14.80
C ARG A 121 -21.67 7.02 -15.28
N VAL A 122 -21.46 6.87 -16.58
CA VAL A 122 -20.60 5.86 -17.21
C VAL A 122 -19.15 6.01 -16.77
N GLU A 123 -18.62 7.24 -16.73
CA GLU A 123 -17.27 7.51 -16.21
C GLU A 123 -17.10 7.06 -14.75
N ARG A 124 -18.12 7.26 -13.91
CA ARG A 124 -18.11 6.80 -12.52
C ARG A 124 -18.18 5.28 -12.44
N LEU A 125 -19.09 4.66 -13.19
CA LEU A 125 -19.21 3.21 -13.26
C LEU A 125 -17.90 2.54 -13.69
N PHE A 126 -17.20 3.12 -14.68
CA PHE A 126 -15.90 2.62 -15.12
C PHE A 126 -14.85 2.63 -14.01
N LYS A 127 -14.80 3.71 -13.22
CA LYS A 127 -13.91 3.79 -12.04
C LYS A 127 -14.28 2.76 -10.98
N ASP A 128 -15.58 2.57 -10.72
CA ASP A 128 -16.06 1.59 -9.76
C ASP A 128 -15.72 0.15 -10.20
N GLN A 129 -15.87 -0.17 -11.50
CA GLN A 129 -15.49 -1.48 -12.07
C GLN A 129 -13.99 -1.73 -11.99
N ASN A 130 -13.16 -0.72 -12.31
CA ASN A 130 -11.72 -0.82 -12.19
C ASN A 130 -11.28 -1.02 -10.73
N LEU A 131 -11.91 -0.32 -9.79
CA LEU A 131 -11.64 -0.48 -8.37
C LEU A 131 -12.02 -1.89 -7.89
N LEU A 132 -13.14 -2.46 -8.35
CA LEU A 132 -13.52 -3.83 -8.05
C LEU A 132 -12.46 -4.82 -8.55
N ALA A 133 -12.03 -4.68 -9.81
CA ALA A 133 -11.01 -5.53 -10.40
C ALA A 133 -9.63 -5.37 -9.72
N ALA A 134 -9.30 -4.17 -9.22
CA ALA A 134 -8.11 -3.96 -8.40
C ALA A 134 -8.20 -4.72 -7.07
N TYR A 135 -9.37 -4.73 -6.42
CA TYR A 135 -9.55 -5.50 -5.18
C TYR A 135 -9.37 -7.00 -5.37
N ASP A 136 -9.79 -7.56 -6.49
CA ASP A 136 -9.53 -8.96 -6.83
C ASP A 136 -8.03 -9.24 -6.90
N GLN A 137 -7.29 -8.44 -7.67
CA GLN A 137 -5.84 -8.59 -7.80
C GLN A 137 -5.10 -8.41 -6.48
N ILE A 138 -5.47 -7.40 -5.69
CA ILE A 138 -4.89 -7.17 -4.36
C ILE A 138 -5.11 -8.41 -3.48
N ASN A 139 -6.30 -9.02 -3.54
CA ASN A 139 -6.59 -10.22 -2.78
C ASN A 139 -5.73 -11.42 -3.23
N ASP A 140 -5.53 -11.59 -4.54
CA ASP A 140 -4.67 -12.64 -5.10
C ASP A 140 -3.20 -12.45 -4.67
N PHE A 141 -2.71 -11.21 -4.67
CA PHE A 141 -1.36 -10.91 -4.17
C PHE A 141 -1.25 -11.17 -2.66
N CYS A 142 -2.27 -10.82 -1.86
CA CYS A 142 -2.33 -11.17 -0.44
C CYS A 142 -2.20 -12.70 -0.23
N GLU A 143 -2.92 -13.50 -1.01
CA GLU A 143 -2.85 -14.96 -0.95
C GLU A 143 -1.48 -15.51 -1.36
N CYS A 144 -0.88 -14.94 -2.41
CA CYS A 144 0.49 -15.27 -2.82
C CYS A 144 1.50 -15.03 -1.67
N ILE A 145 1.42 -13.90 -0.98
CA ILE A 145 2.29 -13.58 0.15
C ILE A 145 2.04 -14.52 1.34
N ILE A 146 0.79 -14.81 1.69
CA ILE A 146 0.47 -15.75 2.78
C ILE A 146 1.01 -17.15 2.49
N THR A 147 0.87 -17.62 1.26
CA THR A 147 1.32 -18.96 0.86
C THR A 147 2.84 -19.08 0.93
N ASN A 148 3.56 -18.01 0.60
CA ASN A 148 5.03 -17.96 0.62
C ASN A 148 5.61 -17.38 1.91
N PHE A 149 4.76 -17.20 2.94
CA PHE A 149 5.12 -16.47 4.14
C PHE A 149 6.33 -17.04 4.92
N PRO A 150 6.48 -18.38 5.07
CA PRO A 150 7.67 -18.94 5.71
C PRO A 150 8.97 -18.55 5.01
N HIS A 151 8.99 -18.58 3.68
CA HIS A 151 10.15 -18.21 2.88
C HIS A 151 10.46 -16.71 2.97
N LEU A 152 9.42 -15.87 2.99
CA LEU A 152 9.52 -14.42 3.25
C LEU A 152 10.18 -14.12 4.60
N CYS A 153 9.92 -14.94 5.61
CA CYS A 153 10.51 -14.77 6.95
C CYS A 153 11.98 -15.21 7.02
N GLU A 154 12.40 -16.15 6.20
CA GLU A 154 13.78 -16.64 6.18
C GLU A 154 14.70 -15.74 5.32
N GLN A 155 14.20 -15.28 4.17
CA GLN A 155 15.00 -14.58 3.17
C GLN A 155 15.08 -13.08 3.46
N ARG A 156 16.31 -12.56 3.60
CA ARG A 156 16.58 -11.14 3.89
C ARG A 156 16.67 -10.24 2.68
N ASP A 157 17.20 -10.79 1.61
CA ASP A 157 17.32 -10.06 0.36
C ASP A 157 16.01 -10.20 -0.42
N VAL A 158 15.49 -9.09 -0.92
CA VAL A 158 14.32 -9.13 -1.81
C VAL A 158 14.65 -9.90 -3.08
N GLN A 159 15.91 -9.86 -3.55
CA GLN A 159 16.31 -10.48 -4.80
C GLN A 159 16.33 -12.02 -4.73
N SER A 160 16.48 -12.61 -3.54
CA SER A 160 16.47 -14.07 -3.38
C SER A 160 15.05 -14.66 -3.36
N LEU A 161 14.01 -13.83 -3.31
CA LEU A 161 12.63 -14.28 -3.39
C LEU A 161 12.25 -14.68 -4.83
N PRO A 162 11.35 -15.67 -4.99
CA PRO A 162 10.76 -15.98 -6.29
C PRO A 162 10.14 -14.74 -6.94
N ILE A 163 10.20 -14.65 -8.27
CA ILE A 163 9.73 -13.48 -9.02
C ILE A 163 8.27 -13.14 -8.70
N ASP A 164 7.41 -14.14 -8.58
CA ASP A 164 5.98 -13.95 -8.30
C ASP A 164 5.76 -13.34 -6.91
N VAL A 165 6.57 -13.73 -5.92
CA VAL A 165 6.50 -13.19 -4.55
C VAL A 165 6.98 -11.73 -4.53
N ARG A 166 8.09 -11.43 -5.22
CA ARG A 166 8.58 -10.04 -5.36
C ARG A 166 7.56 -9.16 -6.04
N GLN A 167 6.92 -9.67 -7.10
CA GLN A 167 5.87 -8.97 -7.80
C GLN A 167 4.66 -8.75 -6.90
N ALA A 168 4.20 -9.75 -6.14
CA ALA A 168 3.11 -9.59 -5.18
C ALA A 168 3.42 -8.49 -4.14
N LEU A 169 4.64 -8.47 -3.57
CA LEU A 169 5.08 -7.41 -2.65
C LEU A 169 5.00 -6.03 -3.30
N ALA A 170 5.57 -5.88 -4.50
CA ALA A 170 5.56 -4.62 -5.24
C ALA A 170 4.14 -4.12 -5.53
N ASN A 171 3.24 -5.01 -5.96
CA ASN A 171 1.85 -4.66 -6.23
C ASN A 171 1.11 -4.25 -4.95
N LEU A 172 1.33 -4.93 -3.82
CA LEU A 172 0.71 -4.54 -2.53
C LEU A 172 1.21 -3.20 -2.01
N ILE A 173 2.53 -2.94 -2.09
CA ILE A 173 3.13 -1.65 -1.72
C ILE A 173 2.56 -0.53 -2.59
N PHE A 174 2.49 -0.75 -3.90
CA PHE A 174 1.90 0.19 -4.83
C PHE A 174 0.41 0.44 -4.51
N ALA A 175 -0.37 -0.62 -4.31
CA ALA A 175 -1.78 -0.53 -3.95
C ALA A 175 -2.01 0.24 -2.65
N ALA A 176 -1.17 0.05 -1.63
CA ALA A 176 -1.23 0.80 -0.37
C ALA A 176 -1.19 2.32 -0.59
N SER A 177 -0.41 2.80 -1.57
CA SER A 177 -0.32 4.23 -1.91
C SER A 177 -1.56 4.81 -2.60
N ARG A 178 -2.40 3.96 -3.21
CA ARG A 178 -3.58 4.37 -4.00
C ARG A 178 -4.91 4.04 -3.31
N CYS A 179 -4.92 3.04 -2.43
CA CYS A 179 -6.11 2.52 -1.76
C CYS A 179 -6.17 2.97 -0.30
N GLY A 180 -6.51 4.25 -0.06
CA GLY A 180 -6.65 4.79 1.31
C GLY A 180 -7.72 4.07 2.16
N GLU A 181 -8.70 3.43 1.51
CA GLU A 181 -9.72 2.61 2.15
C GLU A 181 -9.19 1.28 2.73
N LEU A 182 -7.91 0.94 2.51
CA LEU A 182 -7.27 -0.27 3.01
C LEU A 182 -6.04 0.09 3.89
N PRO A 183 -6.24 0.62 5.10
CA PRO A 183 -5.14 1.02 5.99
C PRO A 183 -4.25 -0.16 6.42
N GLU A 184 -4.74 -1.40 6.34
CA GLU A 184 -3.95 -2.59 6.57
C GLU A 184 -2.80 -2.71 5.56
N LEU A 185 -3.03 -2.33 4.30
CA LEU A 185 -2.00 -2.29 3.27
C LEU A 185 -0.94 -1.22 3.56
N ASN A 186 -1.33 -0.09 4.16
CA ASN A 186 -0.36 0.91 4.59
C ASN A 186 0.59 0.36 5.65
N LEU A 187 0.07 -0.37 6.64
CA LEU A 187 0.93 -1.03 7.64
C LEU A 187 1.86 -2.05 6.97
N LEU A 188 1.36 -2.86 6.04
CA LEU A 188 2.18 -3.80 5.25
C LEU A 188 3.28 -3.09 4.46
N ARG A 189 2.97 -1.95 3.84
CA ARG A 189 3.95 -1.11 3.15
C ARG A 189 5.08 -0.66 4.09
N HIS A 190 4.77 -0.26 5.32
CA HIS A 190 5.81 0.09 6.31
C HIS A 190 6.66 -1.12 6.71
N PHE A 191 6.04 -2.30 6.90
CA PHE A 191 6.78 -3.54 7.18
C PHE A 191 7.73 -3.89 6.03
N PHE A 192 7.25 -3.87 4.79
CA PHE A 192 8.07 -4.20 3.63
C PHE A 192 9.15 -3.16 3.35
N ARG A 193 8.89 -1.87 3.61
CA ARG A 193 9.93 -0.83 3.59
C ARG A 193 11.02 -1.10 4.62
N ALA A 194 10.64 -1.40 5.87
CA ALA A 194 11.60 -1.69 6.93
C ALA A 194 12.44 -2.93 6.61
N ARG A 195 11.84 -3.88 5.87
CA ARG A 195 12.45 -5.16 5.51
C ARG A 195 13.35 -5.08 4.28
N TYR A 196 12.85 -4.53 3.18
CA TYR A 196 13.49 -4.56 1.86
C TYR A 196 14.07 -3.21 1.43
N GLY A 197 13.95 -2.19 2.30
CA GLY A 197 14.51 -0.87 2.09
C GLY A 197 13.54 0.11 1.43
N CYS A 198 13.87 1.39 1.59
CA CYS A 198 13.10 2.49 1.02
C CYS A 198 13.19 2.54 -0.51
N GLU A 199 14.30 2.12 -1.10
CA GLU A 199 14.48 2.09 -2.56
C GLU A 199 13.45 1.17 -3.22
N PHE A 200 13.28 -0.06 -2.71
CA PHE A 200 12.28 -1.00 -3.23
C PHE A 200 10.86 -0.43 -3.13
N GLU A 201 10.53 0.26 -2.04
CA GLU A 201 9.25 0.94 -1.89
C GLU A 201 9.10 2.05 -2.94
N THR A 202 10.05 2.98 -3.00
CA THR A 202 10.04 4.15 -3.90
C THR A 202 9.94 3.74 -5.36
N THR A 203 10.77 2.79 -5.82
CA THR A 203 10.74 2.28 -7.20
C THR A 203 9.35 1.80 -7.61
N ASN A 204 8.66 1.06 -6.73
CA ASN A 204 7.34 0.51 -7.05
C ASN A 204 6.19 1.49 -6.82
N VAL A 205 6.24 2.36 -5.82
CA VAL A 205 5.20 3.38 -5.58
C VAL A 205 5.22 4.47 -6.65
N GLU A 206 6.41 4.94 -7.01
CA GLU A 206 6.62 6.01 -8.00
C GLU A 206 6.64 5.50 -9.44
N LEU A 207 6.51 4.18 -9.63
CA LEU A 207 6.51 3.53 -10.96
C LEU A 207 7.76 3.88 -11.79
N GLN A 208 8.94 3.86 -11.14
CA GLN A 208 10.23 4.04 -11.80
C GLN A 208 10.46 2.96 -12.88
N PRO A 209 11.34 3.14 -13.88
CA PRO A 209 11.48 2.21 -14.99
C PRO A 209 11.68 0.73 -14.60
N GLU A 210 12.34 0.48 -13.46
CA GLU A 210 12.68 -0.83 -12.92
C GLU A 210 11.56 -1.47 -12.08
N ASN A 211 10.42 -0.78 -11.91
CA ASN A 211 9.30 -1.29 -11.13
C ASN A 211 8.78 -2.62 -11.69
N ILE A 212 8.28 -3.47 -10.81
CA ILE A 212 7.74 -4.79 -11.16
C ILE A 212 6.22 -4.90 -10.92
N VAL A 213 5.54 -3.74 -10.77
CA VAL A 213 4.09 -3.65 -10.60
C VAL A 213 3.41 -4.07 -11.90
N THR A 214 2.33 -4.86 -11.80
CA THR A 214 1.62 -5.36 -12.98
C THR A 214 0.96 -4.23 -13.75
N SER A 215 0.98 -4.31 -15.08
CA SER A 215 0.32 -3.34 -15.95
C SER A 215 -1.18 -3.25 -15.66
N GLN A 216 -1.81 -4.39 -15.37
CA GLN A 216 -3.23 -4.45 -15.07
C GLN A 216 -3.58 -3.70 -13.78
N LEU A 217 -2.81 -3.86 -12.71
CA LEU A 217 -3.07 -3.13 -11.46
C LEU A 217 -2.86 -1.63 -11.64
N LYS A 218 -1.84 -1.22 -12.43
CA LYS A 218 -1.64 0.19 -12.80
C LYS A 218 -2.85 0.74 -13.55
N GLN A 219 -3.36 0.00 -14.54
CA GLN A 219 -4.55 0.40 -15.28
C GLN A 219 -5.74 0.57 -14.35
N ASN A 220 -6.00 -0.41 -13.49
CA ASN A 220 -7.15 -0.40 -12.60
C ASN A 220 -7.07 0.72 -11.54
N LEU A 221 -5.89 1.06 -11.03
CA LEU A 221 -5.72 2.06 -9.96
C LEU A 221 -5.33 3.47 -10.44
N CYS A 222 -4.82 3.63 -11.67
CA CYS A 222 -4.36 4.93 -12.19
C CYS A 222 -5.21 5.50 -13.31
N LYS A 223 -5.99 4.67 -14.02
CA LYS A 223 -6.74 5.15 -15.17
C LYS A 223 -7.96 5.95 -14.71
N LEU A 224 -7.83 7.27 -14.75
CA LEU A 224 -8.87 8.21 -14.35
C LEU A 224 -9.82 8.61 -15.49
N VAL A 225 -9.42 8.34 -16.73
CA VAL A 225 -10.14 8.72 -17.96
C VAL A 225 -10.52 7.47 -18.73
N ILE A 226 -11.79 7.36 -19.08
CA ILE A 226 -12.31 6.34 -19.98
C ILE A 226 -12.09 6.78 -21.42
N SER A 227 -11.64 5.88 -22.29
CA SER A 227 -11.56 6.18 -23.73
C SER A 227 -12.96 6.20 -24.35
N TYR A 228 -13.07 6.83 -25.51
CA TYR A 228 -14.33 6.87 -26.24
C TYR A 228 -14.84 5.46 -26.58
N ASP A 229 -13.95 4.58 -27.04
CA ASP A 229 -14.31 3.19 -27.39
C ASP A 229 -14.81 2.40 -26.18
N GLU A 230 -14.14 2.52 -25.02
CA GLU A 230 -14.60 1.89 -23.77
C GLU A 230 -15.94 2.44 -23.31
N MET A 231 -16.16 3.76 -23.45
CA MET A 231 -17.45 4.38 -23.13
C MET A 231 -18.56 3.86 -24.04
N ARG A 232 -18.32 3.80 -25.35
CA ARG A 232 -19.25 3.22 -26.33
C ARG A 232 -19.58 1.78 -25.97
N GLN A 233 -18.56 0.98 -25.66
CA GLN A 233 -18.72 -0.43 -25.30
C GLN A 233 -19.58 -0.58 -24.05
N LEU A 234 -19.29 0.16 -22.98
CA LEU A 234 -20.02 0.04 -21.71
C LEU A 234 -21.50 0.46 -21.86
N ILE A 235 -21.78 1.52 -22.61
CA ILE A 235 -23.15 1.95 -22.90
C ILE A 235 -23.91 0.88 -23.71
N SER A 236 -23.27 0.33 -24.75
CA SER A 236 -23.85 -0.74 -25.57
C SER A 236 -24.15 -1.99 -24.72
N GLU A 237 -23.25 -2.39 -23.83
CA GLU A 237 -23.46 -3.52 -22.91
C GLU A 237 -24.68 -3.29 -22.01
N ILE A 238 -24.78 -2.12 -21.37
CA ILE A 238 -25.90 -1.78 -20.48
C ILE A 238 -27.23 -1.70 -21.25
N ALA A 239 -27.23 -1.10 -22.46
CA ALA A 239 -28.42 -1.03 -23.28
C ALA A 239 -28.95 -2.43 -23.63
N LYS A 240 -28.06 -3.36 -23.99
CA LYS A 240 -28.42 -4.76 -24.27
C LYS A 240 -28.96 -5.47 -23.03
N GLU A 241 -28.34 -5.31 -21.87
CA GLU A 241 -28.79 -5.90 -20.60
C GLU A 241 -30.21 -5.47 -20.20
N HIS A 242 -30.58 -4.24 -20.54
CA HIS A 242 -31.89 -3.66 -20.22
C HIS A 242 -32.87 -3.66 -21.40
N ALA A 243 -32.58 -4.41 -22.47
CA ALA A 243 -33.39 -4.54 -23.68
C ALA A 243 -33.81 -3.19 -24.28
N LEU A 244 -32.88 -2.22 -24.27
CA LEU A 244 -33.07 -0.93 -24.91
C LEU A 244 -32.65 -1.05 -26.38
N ASP A 245 -33.53 -0.61 -27.29
CA ASP A 245 -33.17 -0.39 -28.69
C ASP A 245 -32.37 0.91 -28.78
N PHE A 246 -31.14 0.84 -28.27
CA PHE A 246 -30.19 1.93 -28.32
C PHE A 246 -29.29 1.73 -29.53
N THR A 247 -29.77 2.17 -30.69
CA THR A 247 -28.89 2.45 -31.81
C THR A 247 -28.07 3.68 -31.44
N PHE A 248 -26.75 3.54 -31.52
CA PHE A 248 -25.82 4.60 -31.22
C PHE A 248 -26.13 5.78 -32.14
N TRP A 249 -26.79 6.83 -31.63
CA TRP A 249 -26.95 8.08 -32.38
C TRP A 249 -25.55 8.54 -32.81
N ASP A 250 -25.39 8.86 -34.09
CA ASP A 250 -24.11 9.32 -34.65
C ASP A 250 -23.61 10.52 -33.85
N PHE A 251 -22.68 10.29 -32.91
CA PHE A 251 -21.94 11.32 -32.19
C PHE A 251 -20.86 11.96 -33.09
N GLU A 252 -21.19 12.18 -34.36
CA GLU A 252 -20.46 13.12 -35.20
C GLU A 252 -21.27 14.41 -35.29
N GLN A 253 -20.60 15.53 -34.96
CA GLN A 253 -21.01 16.93 -35.08
C GLN A 253 -21.61 17.60 -33.83
N SER A 254 -20.72 18.05 -32.94
CA SER A 254 -20.57 19.48 -32.62
C SER A 254 -19.17 19.76 -32.04
#